data_AF-A0A7S2L147-F1
#
_entry.id   AF-A0A7S2L147-F1
#
_cell.length_a   1.000
_cell.length_b   1.000
_cell.length_c   1.000
_cell.angle_alpha   90.00
_cell.angle_beta   90.00
_cell.angle_gamma   90.00
#
_symmetry.space_group_name_H-M   'P 1'
#
loop_
_entity.id
_entity.type
_entity.pdbx_description
1 polymer ?
#
loop_
_entity_poly.entity_id
_entity_poly.type
_entity_poly.pdbx_seq_one_letter_code
_entity_poly.pdbx_strand_id
1 'polypeptide(L)'
;GGVLPPRGAQAARAVFSVGLSSNMLFDTDVLRYSYSSFTVPGLKYEYHVPSRRHTLLKSQETPNFEPSLYSAERITSAKRGVPISMVYRKDLHAQGLAGGPFPLLLTGYGAYGCCQDPDFDGNR
;
A
#
# COMPACT_ATOMS: atom_id res chain seq x y z
N GLY A 1 -8.01 -20.97 4.62
CA GLY A 1 -7.42 -20.29 5.79
C GLY A 1 -6.26 -19.45 5.32
N GLY A 2 -6.50 -18.16 5.09
CA GLY A 2 -5.46 -17.25 4.58
C GLY A 2 -4.59 -16.77 5.71
N VAL A 3 -3.47 -17.45 5.94
CA VAL A 3 -2.37 -16.96 6.77
C VAL A 3 -1.90 -15.64 6.15
N LEU A 4 -1.86 -14.56 6.93
CA LEU A 4 -1.14 -13.34 6.53
C LEU A 4 0.24 -13.78 6.05
N PRO A 5 0.79 -13.32 4.92
CA PRO A 5 2.11 -13.77 4.57
C PRO A 5 3.05 -13.39 5.73
N PRO A 6 3.99 -14.29 6.11
CA PRO A 6 4.71 -14.24 7.39
C PRO A 6 5.35 -12.87 7.62
N ARG A 7 5.78 -12.55 8.85
CA ARG A 7 6.42 -11.24 9.16
C ARG A 7 7.52 -10.80 8.17
N GLY A 8 8.13 -11.74 7.41
CA GLY A 8 9.03 -11.45 6.28
C GLY A 8 8.38 -10.90 4.99
N ALA A 9 7.08 -11.07 4.77
CA ALA A 9 6.34 -10.50 3.65
C ALA A 9 5.75 -9.11 3.96
N GLN A 10 5.53 -8.79 5.23
CA GLN A 10 5.42 -7.40 5.69
C GLN A 10 6.72 -6.63 5.44
N ALA A 11 7.86 -7.34 5.48
CA ALA A 11 9.18 -6.77 5.19
C ALA A 11 9.49 -6.61 3.69
N ALA A 12 8.60 -7.02 2.77
CA ALA A 12 8.89 -7.00 1.33
C ALA A 12 8.31 -5.77 0.58
N ARG A 13 7.51 -4.92 1.23
CA ARG A 13 6.98 -3.69 0.62
C ARG A 13 7.19 -2.51 1.55
N ALA A 14 8.17 -1.66 1.24
CA ALA A 14 8.54 -0.50 2.05
C ALA A 14 7.43 0.58 2.18
N VAL A 15 6.37 0.46 1.39
CA VAL A 15 5.34 1.49 1.20
C VAL A 15 3.95 0.85 1.21
N PHE A 16 3.19 1.07 2.28
CA PHE A 16 1.82 0.57 2.44
C PHE A 16 1.02 1.44 3.41
N SER A 17 -0.29 1.24 3.42
CA SER A 17 -1.25 1.87 4.31
C SER A 17 -2.13 0.80 4.99
N VAL A 18 -2.44 1.05 6.26
CA VAL A 18 -3.36 0.22 7.05
C VAL A 18 -4.33 1.13 7.77
N GLY A 19 -5.61 0.83 7.67
CA GLY A 19 -6.67 1.59 8.33
C GLY A 19 -7.66 0.69 9.03
N LEU A 20 -8.30 1.20 10.09
CA LEU A 20 -9.43 0.51 10.68
C LEU A 20 -10.61 0.52 9.71
N SER A 21 -11.29 -0.61 9.62
CA SER A 21 -12.53 -0.75 8.86
C SER A 21 -13.74 -0.63 9.81
N SER A 22 -14.94 -0.97 9.32
CA SER A 22 -16.15 -0.99 10.14
C SER A 22 -16.08 -2.07 11.23
N ASN A 23 -16.11 -1.63 12.49
CA ASN A 23 -16.11 -2.46 13.70
C ASN A 23 -17.29 -2.05 14.60
N MET A 24 -18.50 -2.53 14.29
CA MET A 24 -19.74 -2.07 14.93
C MET A 24 -20.07 -2.80 16.23
N LEU A 25 -19.49 -3.98 16.45
CA LEU A 25 -19.70 -4.77 17.67
C LEU A 25 -18.61 -4.41 18.67
N PHE A 26 -19.00 -3.95 19.86
CA PHE A 26 -18.07 -3.60 20.93
C PHE A 26 -17.52 -4.85 21.65
N ASP A 27 -18.41 -5.81 21.94
CA ASP A 27 -18.05 -7.08 22.58
C ASP A 27 -17.66 -8.10 21.51
N THR A 28 -16.40 -8.03 21.06
CA THR A 28 -15.86 -8.94 20.05
C THR A 28 -14.35 -9.13 20.18
N ASP A 29 -13.89 -10.34 19.88
CA ASP A 29 -12.47 -10.67 19.77
C ASP A 29 -11.89 -10.38 18.37
N VAL A 30 -12.69 -9.82 17.46
CA VAL A 30 -12.33 -9.64 16.05
C VAL A 30 -12.24 -8.17 15.67
N LEU A 31 -11.08 -7.78 15.14
CA LEU A 31 -10.83 -6.47 14.57
C LEU A 31 -10.80 -6.54 13.04
N ARG A 32 -11.58 -5.70 12.36
CA ARG A 32 -11.52 -5.51 10.92
C ARG A 32 -10.64 -4.34 10.55
N TYR A 33 -9.72 -4.57 9.61
CA TYR A 33 -8.84 -3.55 9.06
C TYR A 33 -8.70 -3.70 7.55
N SER A 34 -8.36 -2.60 6.88
CA SER A 34 -7.98 -2.56 5.49
C SER A 34 -6.47 -2.46 5.34
N TYR A 35 -5.96 -3.01 4.25
CA TYR A 35 -4.57 -2.90 3.84
C TYR A 35 -4.52 -2.52 2.36
N SER A 36 -3.65 -1.59 2.00
CA SER A 36 -3.36 -1.25 0.61
C SER A 36 -1.93 -0.74 0.45
N SER A 37 -1.50 -0.60 -0.79
CA SER A 37 -0.21 -0.04 -1.21
C SER A 37 -0.37 0.40 -2.66
N PHE A 38 0.52 1.22 -3.19
CA PHE A 38 0.51 1.56 -4.63
C PHE A 38 0.53 0.34 -5.56
N THR A 39 1.04 -0.81 -5.10
CA THR A 39 1.10 -2.05 -5.89
C THR A 39 0.14 -3.13 -5.41
N VAL A 40 -0.70 -2.83 -4.41
CA VAL A 40 -1.63 -3.79 -3.81
C VAL A 40 -3.03 -3.18 -3.71
N PRO A 41 -3.98 -3.65 -4.53
CA PRO A 41 -5.38 -3.27 -4.43
C PRO A 41 -5.93 -3.46 -3.01
N GLY A 42 -7.00 -2.75 -2.67
CA GLY A 42 -7.54 -2.76 -1.32
C GLY A 42 -7.91 -4.16 -0.83
N LEU A 43 -7.32 -4.59 0.28
CA LEU A 43 -7.63 -5.83 0.97
C LEU A 43 -8.37 -5.53 2.27
N LYS A 44 -9.36 -6.35 2.62
CA LYS A 44 -10.03 -6.33 3.92
C LYS A 44 -9.74 -7.60 4.68
N TYR A 45 -9.31 -7.46 5.92
CA TYR A 45 -8.98 -8.56 6.81
C TYR A 45 -9.83 -8.51 8.07
N GLU A 46 -10.06 -9.68 8.65
CA GLU A 46 -10.39 -9.88 10.06
C GLU A 46 -9.15 -10.34 10.81
N TYR A 47 -8.95 -9.78 11.99
CA TYR A 47 -7.89 -10.14 12.93
C TYR A 47 -8.53 -10.62 14.23
N HIS A 48 -8.36 -11.89 14.54
CA HIS A 48 -8.75 -12.44 15.84
C HIS A 48 -7.65 -12.12 16.86
N VAL A 49 -7.96 -11.25 17.82
CA VAL A 49 -6.98 -10.66 18.75
C VAL A 49 -6.31 -11.72 19.64
N PRO A 50 -7.04 -12.66 20.29
CA PRO A 50 -6.42 -13.65 21.17
C PRO A 50 -5.44 -14.59 20.45
N SER A 51 -5.82 -15.09 19.27
CA SER A 51 -4.99 -16.06 18.51
C SER A 51 -4.04 -15.42 17.51
N ARG A 52 -4.14 -14.10 17.31
CA ARG A 52 -3.40 -13.32 16.30
C ARG A 52 -3.58 -13.82 14.88
N ARG A 53 -4.72 -14.48 14.60
CA ARG A 53 -5.01 -15.03 13.28
C ARG A 53 -5.64 -13.96 12.40
N HIS A 54 -5.12 -13.81 11.19
CA HIS A 54 -5.72 -12.98 10.17
C HIS A 54 -6.56 -13.83 9.21
N THR A 55 -7.63 -13.28 8.67
CA THR A 55 -8.49 -13.91 7.67
C THR A 55 -8.83 -12.88 6.60
N LEU A 56 -8.45 -13.14 5.35
CA LEU A 56 -8.81 -12.29 4.22
C LEU A 56 -10.32 -12.42 3.97
N LEU A 57 -11.04 -11.30 4.03
CA LEU A 57 -12.47 -11.25 3.77
C LEU A 57 -12.78 -10.81 2.33
N LYS A 58 -12.04 -9.82 1.84
CA LYS A 58 -12.28 -9.24 0.51
C LYS A 58 -10.97 -8.75 -0.10
N SER A 59 -10.82 -8.99 -1.40
CA SER A 59 -9.86 -8.33 -2.26
C SER A 59 -10.61 -7.42 -3.23
N GLN A 60 -10.07 -6.23 -3.50
CA GLN A 60 -10.53 -5.40 -4.60
C GLN A 60 -10.17 -6.07 -5.93
N GLU A 61 -11.13 -6.18 -6.84
CA GLU A 61 -10.89 -6.64 -8.20
C GLU A 61 -10.37 -5.49 -9.05
N THR A 62 -9.28 -5.73 -9.77
CA THR A 62 -8.62 -4.75 -10.62
C THR A 62 -8.29 -5.40 -11.97
N PRO A 63 -9.27 -5.46 -12.89
CA PRO A 63 -9.03 -5.99 -14.23
C PRO A 63 -7.88 -5.25 -14.90
N ASN A 64 -7.05 -5.96 -15.67
CA ASN A 64 -5.89 -5.42 -16.40
C ASN A 64 -4.77 -4.83 -15.54
N PHE A 65 -4.79 -5.02 -14.22
CA PHE A 65 -3.69 -4.65 -13.34
C PHE A 65 -2.82 -5.88 -13.03
N GLU A 66 -1.54 -5.83 -13.40
CA GLU A 66 -0.56 -6.85 -13.08
C GLU A 66 0.44 -6.29 -12.05
N PRO A 67 0.31 -6.64 -10.75
CA PRO A 67 1.16 -6.09 -9.69
C PRO A 67 2.65 -6.32 -9.93
N SER A 68 3.00 -7.42 -10.60
CA SER A 68 4.38 -7.79 -10.88
C SER A 68 5.07 -6.85 -11.88
N LEU A 69 4.36 -5.96 -12.57
CA LEU A 69 4.97 -4.95 -13.45
C LEU A 69 5.42 -3.70 -12.70
N TYR A 70 4.97 -3.49 -11.48
CA TYR A 70 5.21 -2.26 -10.73
C TYR A 70 6.18 -2.47 -9.56
N SER A 71 6.86 -1.38 -9.18
CA SER A 71 7.67 -1.29 -7.97
C SER A 71 7.25 -0.04 -7.19
N ALA A 72 7.36 -0.10 -5.87
CA ALA A 72 7.12 1.04 -5.00
C ALA A 72 8.24 1.16 -3.97
N GLU A 73 8.70 2.38 -3.74
CA GLU A 73 9.78 2.68 -2.81
C GLU A 73 9.54 3.99 -2.08
N ARG A 74 10.23 4.16 -0.95
CA ARG A 74 10.24 5.40 -0.19
C ARG A 74 11.62 6.01 -0.26
N ILE A 75 11.69 7.21 -0.80
CA ILE A 75 12.89 8.03 -0.82
C ILE A 75 12.74 9.18 0.16
N THR A 76 13.85 9.83 0.50
CA THR A 76 13.85 10.99 1.39
C THR A 76 14.45 12.18 0.66
N SER A 77 13.80 13.33 0.73
CA SER A 77 14.32 14.53 0.09
C SER A 77 15.63 14.99 0.76
N ALA A 78 16.66 15.23 -0.05
CA ALA A 78 18.00 15.56 0.46
C ALA A 78 18.03 16.83 1.32
N LYS A 79 17.22 17.84 0.96
CA LYS A 79 17.28 19.16 1.59
C LYS A 79 16.56 19.22 2.95
N ARG A 80 15.45 18.48 3.10
CA ARG A 80 14.52 18.66 4.23
C ARG A 80 14.11 17.37 4.92
N GLY A 81 14.62 16.21 4.49
CA GLY A 81 14.26 14.95 5.10
C GLY A 81 12.80 14.53 4.85
N VAL A 82 12.16 15.09 3.82
CA VAL A 82 10.73 14.83 3.55
C VAL A 82 10.59 13.44 2.94
N PRO A 83 9.79 12.53 3.53
CA PRO A 83 9.55 11.22 2.93
C PRO A 83 8.68 11.36 1.69
N ILE A 84 9.11 10.73 0.61
CA ILE A 84 8.39 10.67 -0.66
C ILE A 84 8.14 9.20 -0.95
N SER A 85 6.88 8.85 -1.18
CA SER A 85 6.50 7.50 -1.59
C SER A 85 6.27 7.52 -3.10
N MET A 86 6.93 6.62 -3.82
CA MET A 86 6.92 6.58 -5.29
C MET A 86 6.49 5.21 -5.78
N VAL A 87 5.81 5.18 -6.93
CA VAL A 87 5.47 3.98 -7.69
C VAL A 87 5.82 4.19 -9.15
N TYR A 88 6.30 3.14 -9.81
CA TYR A 88 6.65 3.17 -11.23
C TYR A 88 6.56 1.77 -11.85
N ARG A 89 6.40 1.72 -13.18
CA ARG A 89 6.46 0.47 -13.95
C ARG A 89 7.91 0.10 -14.21
N LYS A 90 8.30 -1.13 -13.85
CA LYS A 90 9.70 -1.60 -13.84
C LYS A 90 10.33 -1.65 -15.22
N ASP A 91 9.57 -2.03 -16.23
CA ASP A 91 10.00 -2.10 -17.63
C ASP A 91 10.27 -0.71 -18.22
N LEU A 92 9.39 0.27 -17.98
CA LEU A 92 9.60 1.66 -18.40
C LEU A 92 10.78 2.30 -17.67
N HIS A 93 10.92 2.00 -16.38
CA HIS A 93 12.07 2.41 -15.60
C HIS A 93 13.37 1.84 -16.17
N ALA A 94 13.41 0.55 -16.53
CA ALA A 94 14.58 -0.07 -17.13
C ALA A 94 14.95 0.52 -18.50
N GLN A 95 13.96 0.97 -19.27
CA GLN A 95 14.16 1.55 -20.61
C GLN A 95 14.54 3.03 -20.60
N GLY A 96 14.17 3.80 -19.56
CA GLY A 96 14.30 5.27 -19.55
C GLY A 96 14.95 5.89 -18.31
N LEU A 97 14.82 5.31 -17.11
CA LEU A 97 15.40 5.90 -15.89
C LEU A 97 16.92 5.72 -15.78
N ALA A 98 17.53 4.86 -16.60
CA ALA A 98 18.98 4.74 -16.70
C ALA A 98 19.64 5.80 -17.61
N GLY A 99 18.86 6.61 -18.37
CA GLY A 99 19.42 7.40 -19.48
C GLY A 99 18.77 8.74 -19.83
N GLY A 100 17.68 9.20 -19.19
CA GLY A 100 17.09 10.50 -19.51
C GLY A 100 15.89 10.91 -18.64
N PRO A 101 15.34 12.13 -18.84
CA PRO A 101 14.17 12.62 -18.12
C PRO A 101 12.92 11.81 -18.46
N PHE A 102 12.12 11.47 -17.45
CA PHE A 102 10.88 10.71 -17.57
C PHE A 102 9.69 11.55 -17.09
N PRO A 103 8.47 11.40 -17.64
CA PRO A 103 7.29 12.06 -17.14
C PRO A 103 7.05 11.74 -15.65
N LEU A 104 6.94 12.79 -14.83
CA LEU A 104 6.74 12.66 -13.39
C LEU A 104 5.44 13.35 -12.98
N LEU A 105 4.59 12.63 -12.27
CA LEU A 105 3.47 13.18 -11.51
C LEU A 105 3.87 13.26 -10.04
N LEU A 106 4.00 14.48 -9.50
CA LEU A 106 4.27 14.73 -8.09
C LEU A 106 3.02 15.33 -7.43
N THR A 107 2.47 14.64 -6.45
CA THR A 107 1.29 15.08 -5.70
C THR A 107 1.62 15.31 -4.23
N GLY A 108 0.87 16.24 -3.60
CA GLY A 108 1.00 16.54 -2.18
C GLY A 108 -0.16 17.40 -1.70
N TYR A 109 -0.63 17.14 -0.48
CA TYR A 109 -1.71 17.90 0.14
C TYR A 109 -1.18 18.89 1.19
N GLY A 110 -0.62 18.38 2.30
CA GLY A 110 0.19 19.17 3.24
C GLY A 110 -0.59 20.11 4.17
N ALA A 111 -1.92 19.96 4.30
CA ALA A 111 -2.75 20.79 5.18
C ALA A 111 -3.59 19.94 6.16
N TYR A 112 -4.09 20.58 7.22
CA TYR A 112 -5.05 20.02 8.19
C TYR A 112 -4.61 18.73 8.90
N GLY A 113 -3.31 18.42 8.91
CA GLY A 113 -2.80 17.16 9.46
C GLY A 113 -3.22 15.91 8.66
N CYS A 114 -3.74 16.09 7.44
CA CYS A 114 -4.14 14.97 6.60
C CYS A 114 -2.90 14.24 6.05
N CYS A 115 -2.82 12.95 6.35
CA CYS A 115 -1.82 12.05 5.75
C CYS A 115 -2.20 11.74 4.30
N GLN A 116 -1.21 11.78 3.41
CA GLN A 116 -1.33 11.20 2.07
C GLN A 116 -0.74 9.79 2.15
N ASP A 117 -1.56 8.86 2.58
CA ASP A 117 -1.16 7.48 2.73
C ASP A 117 -0.99 6.81 1.36
N PRO A 118 0.00 5.93 1.21
CA PRO A 118 0.19 5.22 -0.04
C PRO A 118 -0.84 4.10 -0.17
N ASP A 119 -1.86 4.35 -0.97
CA ASP A 119 -2.94 3.43 -1.31
C ASP A 119 -3.00 3.15 -2.81
N PHE A 120 -3.69 2.08 -3.17
CA PHE A 120 -3.93 1.76 -4.57
C PHE A 120 -5.04 2.65 -5.14
N ASP A 121 -4.74 3.32 -6.24
CA ASP A 121 -5.73 4.06 -7.03
C ASP A 121 -5.55 3.66 -8.49
N GLY A 122 -6.57 3.01 -9.08
CA GLY A 122 -6.51 2.55 -10.47
C GLY A 122 -6.63 3.67 -11.51
N ASN A 123 -6.93 4.90 -11.07
CA ASN A 123 -6.99 6.09 -11.92
C ASN A 123 -5.69 6.92 -11.89
N ARG A 124 -4.69 6.51 -11.11
CA ARG A 124 -3.36 7.15 -11.04
C ARG A 124 -2.31 6.26 -11.70
#